data_AF-A0A945UDH8-F1
#
_entry.id   AF-A0A945UDH8-F1
#
_cell.length_a   1.000
_cell.length_b   1.000
_cell.length_c   1.000
_cell.angle_alpha   90.00
_cell.angle_beta   90.00
_cell.angle_gamma   90.00
#
_symmetry.space_group_name_H-M   'P 1'
#
loop_
_entity.id
_entity.type
_entity.pdbx_description
1 polymer ?
#
loop_
_entity_poly.entity_id
_entity_poly.type
_entity_poly.pdbx_seq_one_letter_code
_entity_poly.pdbx_strand_id
1 'polypeptide(L)'
;GLHGMVGEQAARANIDGLWCVGELSRSTASAFGDSAHWYADVAALIDALSDAMVPNVTVLVKGSRFMGLERVVLALTESRAEGGQS
;
A
#
# COMPACT_ATOMS: atom_id res chain seq x y z
N GLY A 1 -18.20 -5.79 -7.35
CA GLY A 1 -17.46 -5.55 -8.62
C GLY A 1 -16.06 -6.11 -8.52
N LEU A 2 -15.32 -6.25 -9.63
CA LEU A 2 -13.98 -6.90 -9.69
C LEU A 2 -12.98 -6.42 -8.61
N HIS A 3 -13.09 -5.15 -8.19
CA HIS A 3 -12.27 -4.54 -7.14
C HIS A 3 -12.62 -4.99 -5.72
N GLY A 4 -13.91 -5.24 -5.43
CA GLY A 4 -14.36 -5.70 -4.10
C GLY A 4 -13.85 -7.11 -3.77
N MET A 5 -13.77 -8.01 -4.77
CA MET A 5 -13.25 -9.37 -4.55
C MET A 5 -11.79 -9.37 -4.11
N VAL A 6 -10.99 -8.41 -4.58
CA VAL A 6 -9.60 -8.26 -4.15
C VAL A 6 -9.53 -7.83 -2.69
N GLY A 7 -10.41 -6.91 -2.27
CA GLY A 7 -10.49 -6.47 -0.88
C GLY A 7 -10.93 -7.60 0.07
N GLU A 8 -11.97 -8.35 -0.32
CA GLU A 8 -12.44 -9.51 0.44
C GLU A 8 -11.40 -10.62 0.55
N GLN A 9 -10.66 -10.89 -0.53
CA GLN A 9 -9.59 -11.88 -0.51
C GLN A 9 -8.42 -11.42 0.37
N ALA A 10 -8.06 -10.14 0.30
CA ALA A 10 -7.02 -9.56 1.14
C ALA A 10 -7.40 -9.63 2.64
N ALA A 11 -8.66 -9.36 2.99
CA ALA A 11 -9.16 -9.48 4.37
C ALA A 11 -9.04 -10.91 4.90
N ARG A 12 -9.20 -11.91 4.03
CA ARG A 12 -9.03 -13.34 4.38
C ARG A 12 -7.58 -13.80 4.39
N ALA A 13 -6.64 -13.00 3.88
CA ALA A 13 -5.24 -13.36 3.74
C ALA A 13 -4.40 -13.08 5.00
N ASN A 14 -5.03 -12.61 6.09
CA ASN A 14 -4.37 -12.29 7.36
C ASN A 14 -3.17 -11.34 7.19
N ILE A 15 -3.38 -10.26 6.44
CA ILE A 15 -2.42 -9.16 6.31
C ILE A 15 -2.80 -8.05 7.29
N ASP A 16 -1.79 -7.38 7.86
CA ASP A 16 -2.00 -6.40 8.94
C ASP A 16 -2.66 -5.09 8.47
N GLY A 17 -2.52 -4.75 7.19
CA GLY A 17 -3.14 -3.58 6.61
C GLY A 17 -3.11 -3.57 5.08
N LEU A 18 -3.92 -2.70 4.49
CA LEU A 18 -4.04 -2.54 3.04
C LEU A 18 -4.00 -1.07 2.65
N TRP A 19 -3.00 -0.67 1.89
CA TRP A 19 -2.89 0.69 1.34
C TRP A 19 -3.30 0.69 -0.13
N CYS A 20 -4.33 1.47 -0.46
CA CYS A 20 -4.95 1.58 -1.77
C CYS A 20 -4.76 2.99 -2.34
N VAL A 21 -4.53 3.10 -3.65
CA VAL A 21 -4.35 4.39 -4.32
C VAL A 21 -5.25 4.51 -5.56
N GLY A 22 -5.81 5.69 -5.77
CA GLY A 22 -6.63 6.04 -6.93
C GLY A 22 -8.10 5.63 -6.78
N GLU A 23 -8.99 6.35 -7.47
CA GLU A 23 -10.44 6.30 -7.27
C GLU A 23 -11.06 4.89 -7.37
N LEU A 24 -10.57 4.06 -8.30
CA LEU A 24 -11.10 2.71 -8.50
C LEU A 24 -10.84 1.76 -7.33
N SER A 25 -9.84 2.04 -6.48
CA SER A 25 -9.46 1.20 -5.34
C SER A 25 -10.23 1.52 -4.06
N ARG A 26 -11.09 2.54 -4.02
CA ARG A 26 -11.95 2.83 -2.86
C ARG A 26 -12.79 1.64 -2.44
N SER A 27 -13.39 0.97 -3.43
CA SER A 27 -14.21 -0.21 -3.19
C SER A 27 -13.41 -1.40 -2.65
N THR A 28 -12.13 -1.53 -3.02
CA THR A 28 -11.20 -2.52 -2.48
C THR A 28 -10.91 -2.23 -1.00
N ALA A 29 -10.57 -0.98 -0.66
CA ALA A 29 -10.31 -0.57 0.71
C ALA A 29 -11.54 -0.79 1.61
N SER A 30 -12.72 -0.36 1.14
CA SER A 30 -13.97 -0.56 1.87
C SER A 30 -14.31 -2.03 2.09
N ALA A 31 -13.99 -2.91 1.14
CA ALA A 31 -14.25 -4.35 1.27
C ALA A 31 -13.23 -5.07 2.17
N PHE A 32 -12.04 -4.48 2.36
CA PHE A 32 -11.02 -5.02 3.27
C PHE A 32 -11.36 -4.75 4.74
N GLY A 33 -11.86 -3.56 5.06
CA GLY A 33 -12.29 -3.18 6.40
C GLY A 33 -11.38 -2.16 7.07
N ASP A 34 -11.41 -2.11 8.41
CA ASP A 34 -10.89 -1.00 9.22
C ASP A 34 -9.37 -0.76 9.09
N SER A 35 -8.60 -1.80 8.75
CA SER A 35 -7.16 -1.69 8.50
C SER A 35 -6.81 -1.31 7.05
N ALA A 36 -7.80 -0.83 6.27
CA ALA A 36 -7.56 -0.28 4.94
C ALA A 36 -7.36 1.23 4.98
N HIS A 37 -6.43 1.70 4.16
CA HIS A 37 -6.14 3.11 3.96
C HIS A 37 -6.25 3.42 2.46
N TRP A 38 -6.99 4.46 2.09
CA TRP A 38 -7.13 4.88 0.69
C TRP A 38 -6.55 6.28 0.49
N TYR A 39 -5.82 6.45 -0.62
CA TYR A 39 -5.17 7.70 -1.01
C TYR A 39 -5.58 8.09 -2.43
N ALA A 40 -5.71 9.40 -2.66
CA ALA A 40 -6.10 9.92 -3.98
C ALA A 40 -5.02 9.69 -5.05
N ASP A 41 -3.75 9.79 -4.66
CA ASP A 41 -2.60 9.69 -5.56
C ASP A 41 -1.39 9.02 -4.87
N VAL A 42 -0.36 8.75 -5.69
CA VAL A 42 0.84 8.03 -5.26
C VAL A 42 1.70 8.85 -4.30
N ALA A 43 1.69 10.18 -4.40
CA ALA A 43 2.47 11.03 -3.50
C ALA A 43 1.89 10.96 -2.08
N ALA A 44 0.57 11.12 -1.95
CA ALA A 44 -0.12 10.99 -0.67
C ALA A 44 0.06 9.59 -0.05
N LEU A 45 0.11 8.54 -0.88
CA LEU A 45 0.42 7.19 -0.40
C LEU A 45 1.87 7.09 0.14
N ILE A 46 2.85 7.62 -0.59
CA ILE A 46 4.26 7.56 -0.19
C ILE A 46 4.46 8.28 1.15
N ASP A 47 3.91 9.49 1.30
CA ASP A 47 4.02 10.27 2.54
C ASP A 47 3.47 9.49 3.74
N ALA A 48 2.36 8.79 3.58
CA ALA A 48 1.76 8.00 4.65
C ALA A 48 2.48 6.67 4.92
N LEU A 49 3.19 6.11 3.93
CA LEU A 49 3.95 4.87 4.13
C LEU A 49 5.16 5.10 5.04
N SER A 50 5.76 6.28 5.04
CA SER A 50 6.89 6.61 5.93
C SER A 50 6.59 6.33 7.41
N ASP A 51 5.37 6.60 7.87
CA ASP A 51 4.95 6.34 9.26
C ASP A 51 4.60 4.86 9.51
N ALA A 52 4.21 4.12 8.48
CA ALA A 52 3.79 2.73 8.57
C ALA A 52 4.95 1.73 8.47
N MET A 53 6.11 2.15 7.96
CA MET A 53 7.28 1.29 7.78
C MET A 53 8.09 1.15 9.07
N VAL A 54 7.73 0.17 9.89
CA VAL A 54 8.49 -0.20 11.10
C VAL A 54 9.59 -1.24 10.79
N PRO A 55 10.49 -1.60 11.71
CA PRO A 55 11.41 -2.71 11.50
C PRO A 55 10.67 -4.05 11.30
N ASN A 56 11.21 -4.93 10.45
CA ASN A 56 10.72 -6.29 10.19
C ASN A 56 9.31 -6.41 9.54
N VAL A 57 8.86 -5.42 8.77
CA VAL A 57 7.64 -5.54 7.94
C VAL A 57 7.96 -6.19 6.59
N THR A 58 6.99 -6.95 6.07
CA THR A 58 7.00 -7.43 4.68
C THR A 58 5.97 -6.65 3.87
N VAL A 59 6.38 -6.02 2.77
CA VAL A 59 5.49 -5.24 1.90
C VAL A 59 5.36 -5.92 0.54
N LEU A 60 4.13 -6.02 0.04
CA LEU A 60 3.81 -6.40 -1.33
C LEU A 60 3.22 -5.18 -2.06
N VAL A 61 3.89 -4.70 -3.11
CA VAL A 61 3.35 -3.66 -3.99
C VAL A 61 2.75 -4.31 -5.24
N LYS A 62 1.48 -3.99 -5.56
CA LYS A 62 0.79 -4.53 -6.73
C LYS A 62 -0.01 -3.45 -7.46
N GLY A 63 0.09 -3.43 -8.79
CA GLY A 63 -0.77 -2.61 -9.63
C GLY A 63 -0.42 -2.71 -11.12
N SER A 64 -1.25 -2.11 -11.96
CA SER A 64 -1.01 -2.02 -13.40
C SER A 64 0.20 -1.15 -13.70
N ARG A 65 0.97 -1.50 -14.74
CA ARG A 65 2.17 -0.76 -15.19
C ARG A 65 1.96 0.76 -15.34
N PHE A 66 0.77 1.18 -15.73
CA PHE A 66 0.46 2.59 -15.93
C PHE A 66 0.23 3.39 -14.64
N MET A 67 0.12 2.75 -13.48
CA MET A 67 -0.16 3.43 -12.20
C MET A 67 1.09 4.03 -11.53
N GLY A 68 2.28 3.81 -12.09
CA GLY A 68 3.50 4.43 -11.57
C GLY A 68 3.93 3.93 -10.18
N LEU A 69 3.56 2.70 -9.81
CA LEU A 69 3.85 2.13 -8.48
C LEU A 69 5.33 1.82 -8.27
N GLU A 70 6.17 1.88 -9.32
CA GLU A 70 7.62 1.85 -9.17
C GLU A 70 8.13 2.96 -8.25
N ARG A 71 7.44 4.10 -8.18
CA ARG A 71 7.78 5.20 -7.27
C ARG A 71 7.61 4.81 -5.80
N VAL A 72 6.59 3.99 -5.49
CA VAL A 72 6.37 3.46 -4.15
C VAL A 72 7.49 2.51 -3.77
N VAL A 73 7.89 1.62 -4.68
CA VAL A 73 8.99 0.69 -4.46
C VAL A 73 10.29 1.46 -4.19
N LEU A 74 10.60 2.46 -5.01
CA LEU A 74 11.79 3.30 -4.83
C LEU A 74 11.80 3.97 -3.45
N ALA A 75 10.73 4.66 -3.07
CA ALA A 75 10.62 5.33 -1.76
C ALA A 75 10.82 4.36 -0.58
N LEU A 76 10.27 3.15 -0.65
CA LEU A 76 10.43 2.12 0.38
C LEU A 76 11.86 1.54 0.44
N THR A 77 12.58 1.50 -0.69
CA THR A 77 13.95 0.98 -0.74
C THR A 77 15.01 2.03 -0.45
N GLU A 78 14.77 3.29 -0.80
CA GLU A 78 15.69 4.41 -0.57
C GLU A 78 15.64 4.87 0.90
N SER A 79 14.48 4.88 1.54
CA SER A 79 14.35 5.13 2.99
C SER A 79 15.16 4.14 3.85
N ARG A 80 15.38 2.91 3.36
CA ARG A 80 16.23 1.92 4.04
C ARG A 80 17.73 2.25 3.95
N ALA A 81 18.17 3.01 2.95
CA ALA A 81 19.57 3.36 2.76
C ALA A 81 20.08 4.38 3.79
N GLU A 82 19.18 5.14 4.43
CA GLU A 82 19.54 6.16 5.42
C GLU A 82 19.59 5.63 6.87
N GLY A 83 19.08 4.43 7.14
CA GLY A 83 19.05 3.81 8.48
C GLY A 83 20.16 2.80 8.78
N GLY A 84 21.12 2.62 7.87
CA GLY A 84 22.18 1.61 7.96
C GLY A 84 23.56 2.19 8.28
N GLN A 85 23.67 3.01 9.32
CA GLN A 85 24.96 3.42 9.91
C GLN A 85 24.73 3.99 11.31
N SER A 86 24.79 3.13 12.32
CA SER A 86 25.27 3.38 13.70
C SER A 86 25.38 2.06 14.45
#